data_AF-A0A2D0L7V1-F1
#
_entry.id   AF-A0A2D0L7V1-F1
#
_cell.length_a   1.000
_cell.length_b   1.000
_cell.length_c   1.000
_cell.angle_alpha   90.00
_cell.angle_beta   90.00
_cell.angle_gamma   90.00
#
_symmetry.space_group_name_H-M   'P 1'
#
loop_
_entity.id
_entity.type
_entity.pdbx_description
1 polymer ?
#
loop_
_entity_poly.entity_id
_entity_poly.type
_entity_poly.pdbx_seq_one_letter_code
_entity_poly.pdbx_strand_id
1 'polypeptide(L)'
;MESLLEIPVAKGATARILQITDMHLFANKGGSLLGINTYRSYHAVLDAILEQNIDIDLVVATGDLVQDQTPGAYQNFVEGIARLPAPCVWLPGNHDYQPAMVDVLAAAGISPSKQIFIGQHWQLIMLDSQVQGVPHGELTEYQLEWMSKCLDEHSDRQAIVMLHHHPVPSGCTWLDQHSLRNAPALAECLKGKSQVKTILCGHIHQELDVMWNGIRVIATPSTCVQFKPHCTNFMLDTVAPGWRYLELPVTGGGEAELQTQLYRLKSNEFCPDLDSDGY
;
A
#
# COMPACT_ATOMS: atom_id res chain seq x y z
N MET A 1 12.86 12.74 8.82
CA MET A 1 12.26 12.24 7.56
C MET A 1 12.69 13.15 6.41
N GLU A 2 13.94 13.04 5.96
CA GLU A 2 14.49 13.86 4.85
C GLU A 2 14.91 12.99 3.66
N SER A 3 14.36 11.78 3.52
CA SER A 3 14.65 10.90 2.39
C SER A 3 13.66 11.14 1.26
N LEU A 4 14.06 12.02 0.33
CA LEU A 4 13.43 12.19 -0.98
C LEU A 4 13.96 11.12 -1.93
N LEU A 5 13.07 10.48 -2.69
CA LEU A 5 13.44 9.65 -3.85
C LEU A 5 12.92 10.32 -5.13
N GLU A 6 13.74 10.34 -6.18
CA GLU A 6 13.32 10.84 -7.49
C GLU A 6 13.24 9.68 -8.48
N ILE A 7 12.07 9.52 -9.10
CA ILE A 7 11.83 8.59 -10.19
C ILE A 7 11.77 9.41 -11.48
N PRO A 8 12.81 9.37 -12.32
CA PRO A 8 12.88 10.18 -13.53
C PRO A 8 11.89 9.66 -14.56
N VAL A 9 10.93 10.50 -14.95
CA VAL A 9 9.96 10.19 -16.00
C VAL A 9 9.90 11.37 -16.97
N ALA A 10 10.05 11.08 -18.25
CA ALA A 10 10.11 12.11 -19.29
C ALA A 10 8.77 12.87 -19.41
N LYS A 11 8.85 14.16 -19.73
CA LYS A 11 7.68 14.98 -20.05
C LYS A 11 6.93 14.38 -21.24
N GLY A 12 5.62 14.19 -21.10
CA GLY A 12 4.76 13.55 -22.11
C GLY A 12 4.67 12.03 -21.99
N ALA A 13 5.39 11.40 -21.06
CA ALA A 13 5.25 9.99 -20.72
C ALA A 13 4.24 9.77 -19.58
N THR A 14 3.93 8.50 -19.30
CA THR A 14 3.11 8.08 -18.17
C THR A 14 3.98 7.25 -17.25
N ALA A 15 4.06 7.65 -15.98
CA ALA A 15 4.72 6.84 -14.97
C ALA A 15 3.79 5.72 -14.49
N ARG A 16 4.33 4.53 -14.25
CA ARG A 16 3.58 3.38 -13.75
C ARG A 16 4.08 2.96 -12.38
N ILE A 17 3.20 3.09 -11.40
CA ILE A 17 3.45 2.70 -10.01
C ILE A 17 2.70 1.40 -9.74
N LEU A 18 3.41 0.37 -9.32
CA LEU A 18 2.81 -0.88 -8.86
C LEU A 18 2.61 -0.81 -7.35
N GLN A 19 1.37 -0.90 -6.88
CA GLN A 19 1.04 -1.08 -5.47
C GLN A 19 0.76 -2.56 -5.17
N ILE A 20 1.47 -3.07 -4.18
CA ILE A 20 1.22 -4.37 -3.53
C ILE A 20 1.13 -4.16 -2.01
N THR A 21 0.33 -4.97 -1.34
CA THR A 21 0.01 -4.78 0.08
C THR A 21 -0.40 -6.09 0.74
N ASP A 22 -0.30 -6.15 2.07
CA ASP A 22 -0.87 -7.22 2.90
C ASP A 22 -0.39 -8.60 2.44
N MET A 23 0.94 -8.78 2.39
CA MET A 23 1.58 -10.04 1.96
C MET A 23 1.58 -11.09 3.07
N HIS A 24 1.64 -10.67 4.34
CA HIS A 24 1.64 -11.54 5.52
C HIS A 24 2.62 -12.72 5.41
N LEU A 25 3.83 -12.46 4.94
CA LEU A 25 4.83 -13.50 4.78
C LEU A 25 5.27 -14.05 6.13
N PHE A 26 5.56 -15.35 6.15
CA PHE A 26 6.23 -16.03 7.25
C PHE A 26 7.69 -16.30 6.85
N ALA A 27 8.59 -16.48 7.83
CA ALA A 27 9.94 -16.96 7.54
C ALA A 27 9.90 -18.37 6.95
N ASN A 28 9.04 -19.23 7.52
CA ASN A 28 8.80 -20.55 6.95
C ASN A 28 7.97 -20.41 5.68
N LYS A 29 8.55 -20.77 4.52
CA LYS A 29 7.89 -20.75 3.20
C LYS A 29 6.66 -21.69 3.12
N GLY A 30 6.52 -22.62 4.06
CA GLY A 30 5.33 -23.46 4.24
C GLY A 30 4.21 -22.83 5.08
N GLY A 31 4.46 -21.68 5.73
CA GLY A 31 3.52 -20.98 6.59
C GLY A 31 2.26 -20.54 5.85
N SER A 32 1.15 -20.46 6.59
CA SER A 32 -0.16 -20.10 6.05
C SER A 32 -0.89 -19.13 6.95
N LEU A 33 -1.64 -18.21 6.32
CA LEU A 33 -2.63 -17.36 6.97
C LEU A 33 -4.01 -17.81 6.51
N LEU A 34 -4.87 -18.22 7.44
CA LEU A 34 -6.27 -18.59 7.17
C LEU A 34 -6.40 -19.62 6.02
N GLY A 35 -5.54 -20.64 6.05
CA GLY A 35 -5.48 -21.71 5.03
C GLY A 35 -4.68 -21.37 3.77
N ILE A 36 -4.34 -20.09 3.53
CA ILE A 36 -3.56 -19.68 2.35
C ILE A 36 -2.07 -19.68 2.67
N ASN A 37 -1.26 -20.40 1.89
CA ASN A 37 0.19 -20.27 1.93
C ASN A 37 0.60 -18.90 1.34
N THR A 38 1.05 -18.00 2.21
CA THR A 38 1.29 -16.59 1.83
C THR A 38 2.52 -16.43 0.92
N TYR A 39 3.55 -17.26 1.09
CA TYR A 39 4.71 -17.29 0.21
C TYR A 39 4.34 -17.67 -1.24
N ARG A 40 3.56 -18.74 -1.42
CA ARG A 40 3.08 -19.16 -2.75
C ARG A 40 2.16 -18.13 -3.38
N SER A 41 1.25 -17.54 -2.60
CA SER A 41 0.35 -16.49 -3.09
C SER A 41 1.12 -15.26 -3.57
N TYR A 42 2.05 -14.78 -2.76
CA TYR A 42 2.93 -13.67 -3.11
C TYR A 42 3.73 -13.94 -4.39
N HIS A 43 4.37 -15.11 -4.50
CA HIS A 43 5.13 -15.46 -5.70
C HIS A 43 4.25 -15.61 -6.94
N ALA A 44 3.04 -16.18 -6.81
CA ALA A 44 2.10 -16.25 -7.92
C ALA A 44 1.65 -14.86 -8.40
N VAL A 45 1.43 -13.91 -7.48
CA VAL A 45 1.15 -12.51 -7.82
C VAL A 45 2.33 -11.89 -8.57
N LEU A 46 3.56 -12.08 -8.09
CA LEU A 46 4.75 -11.59 -8.78
C LEU A 46 4.94 -12.20 -10.17
N ASP A 47 4.67 -13.50 -10.32
CA ASP A 47 4.74 -14.20 -11.61
C ASP A 47 3.73 -13.59 -12.59
N ALA A 48 2.49 -13.39 -12.15
CA ALA A 48 1.44 -12.77 -12.96
C ALA A 48 1.77 -11.31 -13.34
N ILE A 49 2.38 -10.53 -12.43
CA ILE A 49 2.86 -9.17 -12.70
C ILE A 49 3.93 -9.18 -13.80
N LEU A 50 4.90 -10.10 -13.72
CA LEU A 50 5.97 -10.22 -14.72
C LEU A 50 5.43 -10.68 -16.07
N GLU A 51 4.46 -11.60 -16.08
CA GLU A 51 3.78 -12.09 -17.30
C GLU A 51 2.97 -11.01 -18.02
N GLN A 52 2.48 -10.00 -17.30
CA GLN A 52 1.79 -8.86 -17.92
C GLN A 52 2.70 -8.03 -18.81
N ASN A 53 4.02 -8.08 -18.60
CA ASN A 53 5.02 -7.34 -19.36
C ASN A 53 4.70 -5.84 -19.46
N ILE A 54 4.18 -5.28 -18.35
CA ILE A 54 3.90 -3.85 -18.18
C ILE A 54 5.13 -3.23 -17.50
N ASP A 55 5.67 -2.15 -18.07
CA ASP A 55 6.78 -1.43 -17.46
C ASP A 55 6.39 -0.88 -16.08
N ILE A 56 7.33 -0.93 -15.12
CA ILE A 56 7.14 -0.46 -13.75
C ILE A 56 8.23 0.55 -13.46
N ASP A 57 7.85 1.78 -13.09
CA ASP A 57 8.80 2.82 -12.70
C ASP A 57 9.09 2.80 -11.19
N LEU A 58 8.11 2.33 -10.39
CA LEU A 58 8.22 2.24 -8.94
C LEU A 58 7.30 1.14 -8.39
N VAL A 59 7.79 0.37 -7.44
CA VAL A 59 6.99 -0.50 -6.58
C VAL A 59 6.74 0.19 -5.24
N VAL A 60 5.51 0.15 -4.76
CA VAL A 60 5.12 0.67 -3.45
C VAL A 60 4.46 -0.45 -2.65
N ALA A 61 5.11 -0.87 -1.58
CA ALA A 61 4.61 -1.87 -0.65
C ALA A 61 3.92 -1.18 0.55
N THR A 62 2.59 -1.23 0.65
CA THR A 62 1.81 -0.41 1.60
C THR A 62 1.45 -1.09 2.92
N GLY A 63 2.35 -1.93 3.45
CA GLY A 63 2.24 -2.50 4.79
C GLY A 63 1.83 -3.96 4.85
N ASP A 64 1.91 -4.50 6.06
CA ASP A 64 1.70 -5.91 6.40
C ASP A 64 2.52 -6.84 5.50
N LEU A 65 3.82 -6.54 5.41
CA LEU A 65 4.75 -7.32 4.60
C LEU A 65 4.91 -8.73 5.20
N VAL A 66 4.90 -8.82 6.53
CA VAL A 66 5.11 -10.08 7.27
C VAL A 66 4.04 -10.30 8.33
N GLN A 67 3.82 -11.57 8.68
CA GLN A 67 2.89 -11.99 9.73
C GLN A 67 3.59 -12.33 11.05
N ASP A 68 4.74 -12.99 10.98
CA ASP A 68 5.44 -13.53 12.16
C ASP A 68 6.55 -12.61 12.72
N GLN A 69 6.70 -11.41 12.14
CA GLN A 69 7.66 -10.38 12.55
C GLN A 69 9.13 -10.80 12.48
N THR A 70 9.43 -11.95 11.88
CA THR A 70 10.79 -12.48 11.85
C THR A 70 11.63 -11.83 10.74
N PRO A 71 12.96 -11.66 10.96
CA PRO A 71 13.87 -11.24 9.89
C PRO A 71 13.79 -12.12 8.63
N GLY A 72 13.58 -13.43 8.79
CA GLY A 72 13.44 -14.37 7.67
C GLY A 72 12.21 -14.10 6.80
N ALA A 73 11.11 -13.61 7.37
CA ALA A 73 9.94 -13.22 6.60
C ALA A 73 10.21 -11.99 5.74
N TYR A 74 10.92 -10.98 6.27
CA TYR A 74 11.34 -9.82 5.48
C TYR A 74 12.33 -10.21 4.39
N GLN A 75 13.21 -11.20 4.64
CA GLN A 75 14.10 -11.73 3.61
C GLN A 75 13.31 -12.37 2.45
N ASN A 76 12.20 -13.08 2.74
CA ASN A 76 11.31 -13.60 1.71
C ASN A 76 10.65 -12.46 0.90
N PHE A 77 10.26 -11.36 1.55
CA PHE A 77 9.78 -10.17 0.85
C PHE A 77 10.85 -9.61 -0.10
N VAL A 78 12.07 -9.38 0.40
CA VAL A 78 13.22 -8.87 -0.35
C VAL A 78 13.51 -9.74 -1.57
N GLU A 79 13.57 -11.07 -1.40
CA GLU A 79 13.79 -12.04 -2.48
C GLU A 79 12.74 -11.89 -3.60
N GLY A 80 11.48 -11.66 -3.24
CA GLY A 80 10.42 -11.44 -4.20
C GLY A 80 10.52 -10.10 -4.93
N ILE A 81 10.74 -9.00 -4.19
CA ILE A 81 10.84 -7.66 -4.78
C ILE A 81 12.04 -7.52 -5.70
N ALA A 82 13.16 -8.18 -5.39
CA ALA A 82 14.36 -8.18 -6.23
C ALA A 82 14.12 -8.75 -7.65
N ARG A 83 12.99 -9.43 -7.88
CA ARG A 83 12.58 -9.94 -9.20
C ARG A 83 11.97 -8.86 -10.09
N LEU A 84 11.42 -7.79 -9.50
CA LEU A 84 10.78 -6.71 -10.24
C LEU A 84 11.84 -5.70 -10.71
N PRO A 85 11.82 -5.27 -11.99
CA PRO A 85 12.87 -4.42 -12.56
C PRO A 85 12.68 -2.93 -12.21
N ALA A 86 12.30 -2.62 -10.97
CA ALA A 86 11.98 -1.28 -10.51
C ALA A 86 12.41 -1.08 -9.04
N PRO A 87 12.76 0.15 -8.62
CA PRO A 87 12.98 0.44 -7.22
C PRO A 87 11.71 0.21 -6.41
N CYS A 88 11.88 -0.06 -5.11
CA CYS A 88 10.76 -0.24 -4.18
C CYS A 88 10.89 0.73 -3.01
N VAL A 89 9.75 1.30 -2.60
CA VAL A 89 9.55 1.99 -1.31
C VAL A 89 8.48 1.28 -0.51
N TRP A 90 8.44 1.53 0.79
CA TRP A 90 7.60 0.75 1.70
C TRP A 90 7.01 1.57 2.85
N LEU A 91 5.90 1.07 3.38
CA LEU A 91 5.29 1.44 4.65
C LEU A 91 5.16 0.20 5.52
N PRO A 92 5.25 0.32 6.85
CA PRO A 92 4.84 -0.74 7.75
C PRO A 92 3.30 -0.80 7.84
N GLY A 93 2.77 -2.00 8.05
CA GLY A 93 1.42 -2.23 8.53
C GLY A 93 1.39 -2.64 9.99
N ASN A 94 0.21 -2.91 10.55
CA ASN A 94 0.07 -3.26 11.96
C ASN A 94 0.71 -4.62 12.34
N HIS A 95 0.90 -5.53 11.39
CA HIS A 95 1.57 -6.81 11.61
C HIS A 95 3.10 -6.72 11.55
N ASP A 96 3.66 -5.68 10.91
CA ASP A 96 5.09 -5.51 10.80
C ASP A 96 5.74 -5.13 12.15
N TYR A 97 7.05 -5.37 12.25
CA TYR A 97 7.90 -4.99 13.37
C TYR A 97 9.06 -4.15 12.83
N GLN A 98 8.93 -2.83 12.97
CA GLN A 98 9.83 -1.88 12.31
C GLN A 98 11.32 -2.11 12.57
N PRO A 99 11.80 -2.45 13.77
CA PRO A 99 13.23 -2.67 13.98
C PRO A 99 13.80 -3.74 13.04
N ALA A 100 13.15 -4.91 12.94
CA ALA A 100 13.59 -5.96 12.02
C ALA A 100 13.35 -5.58 10.55
N MET A 101 12.23 -4.94 10.25
CA MET A 101 11.88 -4.48 8.91
C MET A 101 12.92 -3.49 8.36
N VAL A 102 13.21 -2.42 9.10
CA VAL A 102 14.16 -1.37 8.72
C VAL A 102 15.53 -1.97 8.45
N ASP A 103 16.02 -2.82 9.37
CA ASP A 103 17.35 -3.42 9.26
C ASP A 103 17.47 -4.30 8.00
N VAL A 104 16.50 -5.20 7.78
CA VAL A 104 16.54 -6.13 6.63
C VAL A 104 16.35 -5.40 5.31
N LEU A 105 15.41 -4.46 5.22
CA LEU A 105 15.14 -3.71 3.98
C LEU A 105 16.27 -2.75 3.63
N ALA A 106 16.88 -2.10 4.63
CA ALA A 106 18.05 -1.26 4.41
C ALA A 106 19.27 -2.07 3.94
N ALA A 107 19.50 -3.26 4.52
CA ALA A 107 20.56 -4.17 4.08
C ALA A 107 20.37 -4.64 2.62
N ALA A 108 19.12 -4.75 2.18
CA ALA A 108 18.77 -5.07 0.80
C ALA A 108 18.81 -3.86 -0.16
N GLY A 109 19.08 -2.65 0.34
CA GLY A 109 19.09 -1.42 -0.46
C GLY A 109 17.70 -0.93 -0.87
N ILE A 110 16.64 -1.40 -0.23
CA ILE A 110 15.26 -0.93 -0.49
C ILE A 110 15.07 0.43 0.19
N SER A 111 14.60 1.41 -0.57
CA SER A 111 14.57 2.80 -0.13
C SER A 111 13.55 3.03 1.00
N PRO A 112 13.94 3.66 2.12
CA PRO A 112 13.02 4.10 3.17
C PRO A 112 12.41 5.48 2.89
N SER A 113 12.56 6.01 1.67
CA SER A 113 12.04 7.34 1.29
C SER A 113 10.55 7.47 1.53
N LYS A 114 10.15 8.61 2.09
CA LYS A 114 8.75 8.91 2.42
C LYS A 114 8.14 9.99 1.53
N GLN A 115 8.97 10.81 0.88
CA GLN A 115 8.54 11.68 -0.20
C GLN A 115 9.17 11.16 -1.49
N ILE A 116 8.36 10.98 -2.53
CA ILE A 116 8.84 10.48 -3.81
C ILE A 116 8.37 11.42 -4.92
N PHE A 117 9.28 11.96 -5.71
CA PHE A 117 8.94 12.69 -6.93
C PHE A 117 8.87 11.75 -8.12
N ILE A 118 7.79 11.86 -8.87
CA ILE A 118 7.60 11.13 -10.12
C ILE A 118 7.61 12.15 -11.26
N GLY A 119 8.74 12.19 -11.97
CA GLY A 119 9.03 13.26 -12.93
C GLY A 119 8.89 14.65 -12.30
N GLN A 120 8.36 15.60 -13.07
CA GLN A 120 8.18 16.99 -12.62
C GLN A 120 6.78 17.30 -12.06
N HIS A 121 5.81 16.38 -12.19
CA HIS A 121 4.39 16.70 -12.00
C HIS A 121 3.75 16.06 -10.77
N TRP A 122 4.30 14.94 -10.31
CA TRP A 122 3.69 14.14 -9.26
C TRP A 122 4.61 14.00 -8.06
N GLN A 123 4.00 13.87 -6.89
CA GLN A 123 4.64 13.42 -5.68
C GLN A 123 3.80 12.39 -4.93
N LEU A 124 4.46 11.41 -4.33
CA LEU A 124 3.87 10.48 -3.39
C LEU A 124 4.32 10.89 -1.98
N ILE A 125 3.38 10.96 -1.05
CA ILE A 125 3.64 11.21 0.37
C ILE A 125 3.25 9.97 1.16
N MET A 126 4.25 9.28 1.69
CA MET A 126 4.11 8.02 2.43
C MET A 126 4.02 8.30 3.92
N LEU A 127 2.91 7.94 4.55
CA LEU A 127 2.67 8.14 5.98
C LEU A 127 2.60 6.81 6.73
N ASP A 128 3.40 6.71 7.78
CA ASP A 128 3.42 5.57 8.69
C ASP A 128 2.28 5.70 9.71
N SER A 129 1.20 4.99 9.44
CA SER A 129 0.05 4.91 10.33
C SER A 129 0.19 3.86 11.44
N GLN A 130 1.30 3.13 11.53
CA GLN A 130 1.44 2.03 12.47
C GLN A 130 1.52 2.53 13.92
N VAL A 131 0.74 1.91 14.80
CA VAL A 131 0.91 2.03 16.25
C VAL A 131 1.37 0.68 16.79
N GLN A 132 2.52 0.65 17.44
CA GLN A 132 3.11 -0.61 17.89
C GLN A 132 2.19 -1.35 18.87
N GLY A 133 1.92 -2.63 18.58
CA GLY A 133 1.19 -3.53 19.47
C GLY A 133 -0.33 -3.44 19.41
N VAL A 134 -0.89 -2.64 18.50
CA VAL A 134 -2.33 -2.51 18.31
C VAL A 134 -2.69 -2.54 16.82
N PRO A 135 -3.88 -3.05 16.45
CA PRO A 135 -4.26 -3.23 15.05
C PRO A 135 -4.79 -1.95 14.37
N HIS A 136 -5.08 -0.90 15.13
CA HIS A 136 -5.57 0.36 14.57
C HIS A 136 -4.43 1.29 14.18
N GLY A 137 -4.73 2.19 13.25
CA GLY A 137 -3.77 3.21 12.83
C GLY A 137 -3.90 4.52 13.58
N GLU A 138 -2.78 5.25 13.67
CA GLU A 138 -2.75 6.65 14.09
C GLU A 138 -1.57 7.38 13.45
N LEU A 139 -1.79 8.60 12.97
CA LEU A 139 -0.72 9.46 12.45
C LEU A 139 -0.22 10.39 13.56
N THR A 140 1.09 10.46 13.77
CA THR A 140 1.65 11.40 14.75
C THR A 140 1.53 12.85 14.25
N GLU A 141 1.48 13.81 15.17
CA GLU A 141 1.47 15.24 14.84
C GLU A 141 2.67 15.61 13.94
N TYR A 142 3.86 15.06 14.25
CA TYR A 142 5.06 15.23 13.43
C TYR A 142 4.86 14.80 11.97
N GLN A 143 4.17 13.67 11.72
CA GLN A 143 3.92 13.20 10.36
C GLN A 143 2.92 14.09 9.61
N LEU A 144 1.90 14.58 10.31
CA LEU A 144 0.89 15.49 9.75
C LEU A 144 1.51 16.86 9.41
N GLU A 145 2.35 17.40 10.28
CA GLU A 145 3.10 18.63 10.04
C GLU A 145 4.10 18.45 8.89
N TRP A 146 4.84 17.34 8.88
CA TRP A 146 5.78 17.01 7.82
C TRP A 146 5.09 16.90 6.45
N MET A 147 3.96 16.18 6.37
CA MET A 147 3.14 16.11 5.16
C MET A 147 2.71 17.52 4.71
N SER A 148 2.17 18.32 5.65
CA SER A 148 1.68 19.66 5.34
C SER A 148 2.79 20.54 4.75
N LYS A 149 3.99 20.47 5.34
CA LYS A 149 5.20 21.14 4.86
C LYS A 149 5.60 20.69 3.46
N CYS A 150 5.72 19.38 3.22
CA CYS A 150 6.05 18.84 1.89
C CYS A 150 5.06 19.31 0.80
N LEU A 151 3.76 19.31 1.14
CA LEU A 151 2.70 19.77 0.23
C LEU A 151 2.76 21.27 -0.03
N ASP A 152 3.14 22.09 0.94
CA ASP A 152 3.32 23.55 0.76
C ASP A 152 4.55 23.86 -0.08
N GLU A 153 5.67 23.21 0.21
CA GLU A 153 6.95 23.39 -0.51
C GLU A 153 6.84 23.00 -1.99
N HIS A 154 5.97 22.05 -2.32
CA HIS A 154 5.77 21.52 -3.68
C HIS A 154 4.30 21.58 -4.12
N SER A 155 3.67 22.74 -3.90
CA SER A 155 2.26 22.98 -4.22
C SER A 155 1.93 22.92 -5.72
N ASP A 156 2.95 22.98 -6.59
CA ASP A 156 2.85 22.83 -8.03
C ASP A 156 2.70 21.36 -8.49
N ARG A 157 3.03 20.40 -7.62
CA ARG A 157 2.92 18.96 -7.92
C ARG A 157 1.59 18.39 -7.45
N GLN A 158 0.96 17.58 -8.30
CA GLN A 158 -0.14 16.71 -7.88
C GLN A 158 0.37 15.70 -6.85
N ALA A 159 -0.42 15.45 -5.82
CA ALA A 159 -0.01 14.65 -4.68
C ALA A 159 -0.94 13.46 -4.46
N ILE A 160 -0.32 12.32 -4.18
CA ILE A 160 -0.99 11.11 -3.70
C ILE A 160 -0.46 10.84 -2.31
N VAL A 161 -1.35 10.75 -1.33
CA VAL A 161 -1.00 10.33 0.02
C VAL A 161 -1.20 8.82 0.12
N MET A 162 -0.22 8.10 0.66
CA MET A 162 -0.29 6.65 0.84
C MET A 162 -0.04 6.32 2.30
N LEU A 163 -0.86 5.45 2.87
CA LEU A 163 -0.76 4.96 4.24
C LEU A 163 -1.27 3.51 4.30
N HIS A 164 -1.06 2.81 5.41
CA HIS A 164 -1.56 1.44 5.54
C HIS A 164 -3.05 1.41 5.93
N HIS A 165 -3.42 2.06 7.04
CA HIS A 165 -4.78 2.02 7.58
C HIS A 165 -5.74 2.96 6.83
N HIS A 166 -6.96 2.50 6.59
CA HIS A 166 -7.99 3.24 5.86
C HIS A 166 -8.53 4.44 6.68
N PRO A 167 -8.65 5.65 6.09
CA PRO A 167 -9.20 6.84 6.77
C PRO A 167 -10.73 6.91 6.76
N VAL A 168 -11.39 5.98 6.07
CA VAL A 168 -12.84 5.92 5.91
C VAL A 168 -13.35 4.52 6.21
N PRO A 169 -14.58 4.35 6.71
CA PRO A 169 -15.15 3.03 6.93
C PRO A 169 -15.16 2.19 5.64
N SER A 170 -14.66 0.95 5.74
CA SER A 170 -14.76 -0.07 4.69
C SER A 170 -16.18 -0.61 4.53
N GLY A 171 -17.02 -0.43 5.57
CA GLY A 171 -18.35 -1.03 5.65
C GLY A 171 -18.36 -2.39 6.35
N CYS A 172 -17.21 -2.85 6.86
CA CYS A 172 -17.09 -4.04 7.69
C CYS A 172 -16.90 -3.65 9.15
N THR A 173 -17.92 -3.85 9.99
CA THR A 173 -17.92 -3.34 11.38
C THR A 173 -16.77 -3.88 12.22
N TRP A 174 -16.39 -5.15 12.05
CA TRP A 174 -15.27 -5.74 12.78
C TRP A 174 -13.92 -5.14 12.36
N LEU A 175 -13.74 -4.85 11.06
CA LEU A 175 -12.51 -4.34 10.49
C LEU A 175 -12.37 -2.82 10.68
N ASP A 176 -13.48 -2.09 10.67
CA ASP A 176 -13.51 -0.65 10.86
C ASP A 176 -13.08 -0.22 12.27
N GLN A 177 -13.06 -1.15 13.24
CA GLN A 177 -12.46 -0.94 14.57
C GLN A 177 -10.93 -0.77 14.50
N HIS A 178 -10.31 -1.23 13.41
CA HIS A 178 -8.86 -1.15 13.15
C HIS A 178 -8.51 -0.02 12.15
N SER A 179 -9.47 0.85 11.82
CA SER A 179 -9.23 2.01 10.94
C SER A 179 -8.27 3.05 11.53
N LEU A 180 -7.90 4.05 10.72
CA LEU A 180 -7.12 5.20 11.17
C LEU A 180 -7.94 6.06 12.15
N ARG A 181 -7.53 6.10 13.42
CA ARG A 181 -8.29 6.76 14.50
C ARG A 181 -8.40 8.27 14.35
N ASN A 182 -7.33 8.91 13.91
CA ASN A 182 -7.26 10.36 13.78
C ASN A 182 -7.41 10.84 12.33
N ALA A 183 -8.23 10.14 11.52
CA ALA A 183 -8.64 10.58 10.19
C ALA A 183 -9.19 12.04 10.15
N PRO A 184 -9.91 12.55 11.17
CA PRO A 184 -10.28 13.97 11.20
C PRO A 184 -9.08 14.94 11.23
N ALA A 185 -7.98 14.58 11.92
CA ALA A 185 -6.77 15.40 11.94
C ALA A 185 -6.09 15.40 10.56
N LEU A 186 -6.03 14.24 9.90
CA LEU A 186 -5.58 14.12 8.52
C LEU A 186 -6.42 15.01 7.58
N ALA A 187 -7.75 14.97 7.70
CA ALA A 187 -8.65 15.79 6.89
C ALA A 187 -8.42 17.30 7.08
N GLU A 188 -8.21 17.76 8.32
CA GLU A 188 -7.93 19.17 8.58
C GLU A 188 -6.60 19.62 7.97
N CYS A 189 -5.54 18.80 8.03
CA CYS A 189 -4.26 19.11 7.38
C CYS A 189 -4.34 19.16 5.85
N LEU A 190 -5.25 18.39 5.25
CA LEU A 190 -5.46 18.34 3.80
C LEU A 190 -6.41 19.43 3.29
N LYS A 191 -7.06 20.17 4.18
CA LYS A 191 -8.01 21.22 3.82
C LYS A 191 -7.33 22.33 3.01
N GLY A 192 -7.89 22.64 1.84
CA GLY A 192 -7.33 23.65 0.93
C GLY A 192 -6.14 23.18 0.11
N LYS A 193 -5.64 21.95 0.31
CA LYS A 193 -4.57 21.34 -0.49
C LYS A 193 -5.16 20.70 -1.75
N SER A 194 -5.59 21.52 -2.72
CA SER A 194 -6.27 21.06 -3.95
C SER A 194 -5.42 20.15 -4.84
N GLN A 195 -4.10 20.13 -4.64
CA GLN A 195 -3.18 19.21 -5.30
C GLN A 195 -3.28 17.77 -4.78
N VAL A 196 -3.83 17.55 -3.57
CA VAL A 196 -4.04 16.20 -3.02
C VAL A 196 -5.40 15.69 -3.46
N LYS A 197 -5.41 14.89 -4.52
CA LYS A 197 -6.66 14.33 -5.09
C LYS A 197 -6.94 12.89 -4.67
N THR A 198 -5.91 12.15 -4.24
CA THR A 198 -6.04 10.72 -3.92
C THR A 198 -5.30 10.33 -2.64
N ILE A 199 -5.95 9.46 -1.85
CA ILE A 199 -5.35 8.67 -0.78
C ILE A 199 -5.41 7.20 -1.17
N LEU A 200 -4.31 6.46 -1.03
CA LEU A 200 -4.28 5.00 -1.19
C LEU A 200 -3.93 4.28 0.11
N CYS A 201 -4.61 3.17 0.36
CA CYS A 201 -4.36 2.31 1.51
C CYS A 201 -4.42 0.81 1.20
N GLY A 202 -3.99 0.02 2.18
CA GLY A 202 -4.12 -1.44 2.22
C GLY A 202 -5.03 -1.85 3.37
N HIS A 203 -4.59 -2.78 4.22
CA HIS A 203 -5.14 -3.18 5.51
C HIS A 203 -6.50 -3.89 5.47
N ILE A 204 -7.39 -3.49 4.56
CA ILE A 204 -8.77 -3.99 4.55
C ILE A 204 -8.98 -5.25 3.70
N HIS A 205 -7.94 -5.69 2.97
CA HIS A 205 -7.95 -6.86 2.08
C HIS A 205 -9.14 -6.86 1.10
N GLN A 206 -9.55 -5.67 0.67
CA GLN A 206 -10.71 -5.41 -0.17
C GLN A 206 -10.36 -4.37 -1.22
N GLU A 207 -11.12 -4.35 -2.31
CA GLU A 207 -11.16 -3.17 -3.18
C GLU A 207 -12.14 -2.16 -2.59
N LEU A 208 -11.69 -0.91 -2.44
CA LEU A 208 -12.51 0.23 -2.09
C LEU A 208 -12.15 1.39 -3.02
N ASP A 209 -13.14 2.16 -3.44
CA ASP A 209 -12.94 3.38 -4.23
C ASP A 209 -14.10 4.34 -3.95
N VAL A 210 -13.85 5.33 -3.09
CA VAL A 210 -14.89 6.23 -2.57
C VAL A 210 -14.37 7.67 -2.48
N MET A 211 -15.29 8.63 -2.43
CA MET A 211 -14.95 10.03 -2.17
C MET A 211 -15.07 10.36 -0.68
N TRP A 212 -14.05 11.01 -0.13
CA TRP A 212 -13.99 11.47 1.25
C TRP A 212 -13.48 12.91 1.31
N ASN A 213 -14.33 13.85 1.75
CA ASN A 213 -13.98 15.27 1.84
C ASN A 213 -13.41 15.86 0.53
N GLY A 214 -13.88 15.38 -0.63
CA GLY A 214 -13.39 15.80 -1.94
C GLY A 214 -12.11 15.10 -2.41
N ILE A 215 -11.57 14.15 -1.63
CA ILE A 215 -10.39 13.34 -1.95
C ILE A 215 -10.85 11.90 -2.26
N ARG A 216 -10.35 11.31 -3.34
CA ARG A 216 -10.62 9.90 -3.67
C ARG A 216 -9.80 9.00 -2.75
N VAL A 217 -10.44 8.07 -2.05
CA VAL A 217 -9.78 7.07 -1.20
C VAL A 217 -9.90 5.72 -1.87
N ILE A 218 -8.76 5.09 -2.14
CA ILE A 218 -8.68 3.80 -2.82
C ILE A 218 -7.99 2.78 -1.90
N ALA A 219 -8.60 1.62 -1.70
CA ALA A 219 -7.94 0.49 -1.08
C ALA A 219 -7.57 -0.56 -2.14
N THR A 220 -6.38 -1.12 -1.97
CA THR A 220 -5.88 -2.22 -2.82
C THR A 220 -6.05 -3.54 -2.08
N PRO A 221 -6.56 -4.59 -2.75
CA PRO A 221 -6.68 -5.91 -2.16
C PRO A 221 -5.32 -6.50 -1.79
N SER A 222 -5.36 -7.42 -0.83
CA SER A 222 -4.18 -8.15 -0.39
C SER A 222 -3.63 -9.06 -1.49
N THR A 223 -2.32 -9.33 -1.43
CA THR A 223 -1.67 -10.37 -2.24
C THR A 223 -1.85 -11.78 -1.68
N CYS A 224 -2.63 -11.95 -0.61
CA CYS A 224 -3.08 -13.24 -0.07
C CYS A 224 -4.59 -13.23 0.23
N VAL A 225 -4.98 -13.41 1.49
CA VAL A 225 -6.37 -13.57 1.94
C VAL A 225 -7.20 -12.34 1.60
N GLN A 226 -8.47 -12.53 1.21
CA GLN A 226 -9.43 -11.44 1.02
C GLN A 226 -10.49 -11.48 2.12
N PHE A 227 -10.97 -10.31 2.55
CA PHE A 227 -12.11 -10.21 3.46
C PHE A 227 -13.38 -9.85 2.71
N LYS A 228 -14.50 -10.40 3.14
CA LYS A 228 -15.78 -10.14 2.50
C LYS A 228 -16.27 -8.73 2.83
N PRO A 229 -16.61 -7.90 1.83
CA PRO A 229 -17.10 -6.56 2.08
C PRO A 229 -18.49 -6.56 2.73
N HIS A 230 -18.83 -5.45 3.39
CA HIS A 230 -20.16 -5.18 3.96
C HIS A 230 -20.67 -6.22 4.98
N CYS A 231 -19.76 -6.76 5.81
CA CYS A 231 -20.06 -7.77 6.82
C CYS A 231 -19.88 -7.25 8.25
N THR A 232 -20.78 -7.62 9.16
CA THR A 232 -20.68 -7.22 10.58
C THR A 232 -19.61 -8.03 11.33
N ASN A 233 -19.57 -9.34 11.09
CA ASN A 233 -18.63 -10.27 11.72
C ASN A 233 -17.48 -10.61 10.76
N PHE A 234 -16.39 -11.14 11.32
CA PHE A 234 -15.28 -11.68 10.54
C PHE A 234 -15.80 -12.65 9.47
N MET A 235 -15.42 -12.41 8.22
CA MET A 235 -15.81 -13.26 7.10
C MET A 235 -14.78 -13.15 5.98
N LEU A 236 -14.38 -14.32 5.50
CA LEU A 236 -13.44 -14.46 4.40
C LEU A 236 -14.16 -14.37 3.06
N ASP A 237 -13.45 -13.85 2.05
CA ASP A 237 -13.89 -13.90 0.66
C ASP A 237 -13.07 -14.95 -0.12
N THR A 238 -13.69 -15.49 -1.16
CA THR A 238 -13.08 -16.46 -2.08
C THR A 238 -12.50 -15.81 -3.33
N VAL A 239 -12.64 -14.48 -3.44
CA VAL A 239 -12.03 -13.71 -4.53
C VAL A 239 -10.50 -13.86 -4.47
N ALA A 240 -9.89 -14.01 -5.64
CA ALA A 240 -8.46 -14.24 -5.74
C ALA A 240 -7.62 -13.02 -5.27
N PRO A 241 -6.37 -13.27 -4.80
CA PRO A 241 -5.40 -12.22 -4.48
C PRO A 241 -5.21 -11.20 -5.60
N GLY A 242 -4.85 -9.95 -5.25
CA GLY A 242 -4.75 -8.85 -6.21
C GLY A 242 -3.63 -7.86 -5.98
N TRP A 243 -3.49 -6.95 -6.95
CA TRP A 243 -2.53 -5.85 -6.98
C TRP A 243 -3.09 -4.71 -7.83
N ARG A 244 -2.52 -3.50 -7.71
CA ARG A 244 -3.01 -2.32 -8.41
C ARG A 244 -1.88 -1.60 -9.14
N TYR A 245 -2.14 -1.18 -10.37
CA TYR A 245 -1.32 -0.18 -11.06
C TYR A 245 -1.94 1.20 -10.92
N LEU A 246 -1.06 2.19 -10.75
CA LEU A 246 -1.36 3.61 -10.89
C LEU A 246 -0.61 4.12 -12.11
N GLU A 247 -1.33 4.73 -13.02
CA GLU A 247 -0.77 5.39 -14.18
C GLU A 247 -0.87 6.91 -13.97
N LEU A 248 0.29 7.56 -13.92
CA LEU A 248 0.45 8.98 -13.60
C LEU A 248 0.98 9.71 -14.84
N PRO A 249 0.11 10.34 -15.64
CA PRO A 249 0.55 11.11 -16.80
C PRO A 249 1.44 12.28 -16.38
N VAL A 250 2.67 12.35 -16.90
CA VAL A 250 3.59 13.47 -16.67
C VAL A 250 3.40 14.47 -17.80
N THR A 251 2.23 15.11 -17.84
CA THR A 251 1.80 15.98 -18.94
C THR A 251 2.65 17.24 -19.03
N GLY A 252 2.62 17.95 -20.17
CA GLY A 252 3.33 19.21 -20.31
C GLY A 252 2.56 20.47 -19.94
N GLY A 253 1.37 20.28 -19.34
CA GLY A 253 0.33 21.26 -19.09
C GLY A 253 -1.06 20.60 -19.14
N GLY A 254 -2.01 21.07 -18.32
CA GLY A 254 -3.37 20.51 -18.19
C GLY A 254 -3.58 19.68 -16.92
N GLU A 255 -4.83 19.31 -16.61
CA GLU A 255 -5.11 18.40 -15.49
C GLU A 255 -4.58 16.99 -15.81
N ALA A 256 -3.60 16.53 -15.03
CA ALA A 256 -3.16 15.14 -15.06
C ALA A 256 -4.07 14.34 -14.12
N GLU A 257 -4.85 13.42 -14.67
CA GLU A 257 -5.74 12.56 -13.89
C GLU A 257 -5.05 11.22 -13.61
N LEU A 258 -5.13 10.77 -12.35
CA LEU A 258 -4.68 9.44 -11.96
C LEU A 258 -5.58 8.40 -12.63
N GLN A 259 -4.98 7.50 -13.41
CA GLN A 259 -5.64 6.28 -13.85
C GLN A 259 -5.21 5.12 -12.97
N THR A 260 -6.13 4.19 -12.69
CA THR A 260 -5.82 3.02 -11.89
C THR A 260 -6.45 1.78 -12.47
N GLN A 261 -5.72 0.67 -12.41
CA GLN A 261 -6.17 -0.62 -12.86
C GLN A 261 -5.92 -1.65 -11.76
N LEU A 262 -7.00 -2.32 -11.34
CA LEU A 262 -6.91 -3.45 -10.44
C LEU A 262 -6.75 -4.75 -11.25
N TYR A 263 -5.87 -5.62 -10.76
CA TYR A 263 -5.71 -6.98 -11.25
C TYR A 263 -5.83 -7.98 -10.12
N ARG A 264 -6.22 -9.20 -10.48
CA ARG A 264 -6.30 -10.35 -9.60
C ARG A 264 -5.74 -11.57 -10.29
N LEU A 265 -5.26 -12.52 -9.51
CA LEU A 265 -4.86 -13.83 -10.02
C LEU A 265 -6.03 -14.49 -10.74
N LYS A 266 -5.75 -15.11 -11.89
CA LYS A 266 -6.72 -15.92 -12.63
C LYS A 266 -6.64 -17.39 -12.17
N SER A 267 -6.75 -17.59 -10.85
CA SER A 267 -6.64 -18.91 -10.21
C SER A 267 -7.55 -18.99 -8.98
N ASN A 268 -8.05 -20.19 -8.70
CA ASN A 268 -8.79 -20.51 -7.47
C ASN A 268 -7.91 -21.26 -6.45
N GLU A 269 -6.59 -21.32 -6.68
CA GLU A 269 -5.64 -22.01 -5.79
C GLU A 269 -5.60 -21.40 -4.39
N PHE A 270 -5.78 -20.09 -4.29
CA PHE A 270 -5.66 -19.33 -3.04
C PHE A 270 -7.03 -19.06 -2.43
N CYS A 271 -7.81 -20.13 -2.22
CA CYS A 271 -9.05 -20.08 -1.46
C CYS A 271 -8.73 -20.22 0.04
N PRO A 272 -9.23 -19.33 0.90
CA PRO A 272 -8.98 -19.44 2.34
C PRO A 272 -9.80 -20.56 2.97
N ASP A 273 -9.42 -20.95 4.17
CA ASP A 273 -10.19 -21.85 5.02
C ASP A 273 -11.40 -21.10 5.60
N LEU A 274 -12.57 -21.33 5.00
CA LEU A 274 -13.82 -20.63 5.34
C LEU A 274 -14.37 -21.01 6.72
N ASP A 275 -13.84 -22.05 7.36
CA ASP A 275 -14.19 -22.44 8.73
C ASP A 275 -13.34 -21.71 9.79
N SER A 276 -12.49 -20.75 9.38
CA SER A 276 -11.70 -19.93 10.31
C SER A 276 -12.58 -18.95 11.08
N ASP A 277 -12.47 -18.97 12.43
CA ASP A 277 -13.31 -18.15 13.33
C ASP A 277 -12.77 -16.73 13.63
N GLY A 278 -11.60 -16.35 13.09
CA GLY A 278 -11.03 -15.03 13.35
C GLY A 278 -9.73 -14.72 12.61
N TYR A 279 -9.28 -13.47 12.75
CA TYR A 279 -8.05 -12.89 12.21
C TYR A 279 -7.29 -12.13 13.30
#